data_AF-A0A8E9YC96-F1
#
_entry.id   AF-A0A8E9YC96-F1
#
_cell.length_a   1.000
_cell.length_b   1.000
_cell.length_c   1.000
_cell.angle_alpha   90.00
_cell.angle_beta   90.00
_cell.angle_gamma   90.00
#
_symmetry.space_group_name_H-M   'P 1'
#
loop_
_entity.id
_entity.type
_entity.pdbx_description
1 polymer ?
#
loop_
_entity_poly.entity_id
_entity_poly.type
_entity_poly.pdbx_seq_one_letter_code
_entity_poly.pdbx_strand_id
1 'polypeptide(L)' 'MTTTAKMINRDWQQITDGTQSALVQIFGSADVCDSQVKPGEEQAAHSFSNTVLTVTPPTVMWIRSSWFEGNIRVVVS' A
#
# COMPACT_ATOMS: atom_id res chain seq x y z
N MET A 1 -2.20 16.69 -3.58
CA MET A 1 -1.73 15.43 -4.20
C MET A 1 -2.51 15.23 -5.51
N THR A 2 -1.88 14.69 -6.55
CA THR A 2 -2.53 14.38 -7.84
C THR A 2 -2.80 12.88 -7.88
N THR A 3 -3.99 12.49 -8.35
CA THR A 3 -4.32 11.07 -8.49
C THR A 3 -3.35 10.36 -9.41
N THR A 4 -2.67 9.33 -8.91
CA THR A 4 -1.71 8.53 -9.68
C THR A 4 -2.01 7.04 -9.55
N ALA A 5 -1.71 6.29 -10.60
CA ALA A 5 -1.78 4.82 -10.58
C ALA A 5 -0.37 4.23 -10.54
N LYS A 6 -0.20 3.18 -9.75
CA LYS A 6 1.05 2.43 -9.59
C LYS A 6 0.77 0.95 -9.78
N MET A 7 1.71 0.25 -10.42
CA MET A 7 1.75 -1.21 -10.40
C MET A 7 2.61 -1.63 -9.21
N ILE A 8 2.03 -2.43 -8.32
CA ILE A 8 2.67 -2.93 -7.11
C ILE A 8 3.00 -4.41 -7.29
N ASN A 9 4.25 -4.76 -7.02
CA ASN A 9 4.76 -6.12 -7.08
C ASN A 9 4.94 -6.70 -5.66
N ARG A 10 5.68 -7.80 -5.55
CA ARG A 10 5.93 -8.49 -4.27
C ARG A 10 6.89 -7.75 -3.34
N ASP A 11 7.61 -6.75 -3.82
CA ASP A 11 8.49 -5.92 -2.99
C ASP A 11 7.67 -4.85 -2.26
N TRP A 12 8.07 -4.56 -1.03
CA TRP A 12 7.48 -3.44 -0.28
C TRP A 12 7.74 -2.11 -0.97
N GLN A 13 6.66 -1.39 -1.25
CA GLN A 13 6.67 -0.07 -1.85
C GLN A 13 5.92 0.93 -0.96
N GLN A 14 6.52 2.09 -0.76
CA GLN A 14 5.93 3.14 0.06
C GLN A 14 4.82 3.87 -0.70
N ILE A 15 3.68 4.06 -0.04
CA ILE A 15 2.51 4.75 -0.58
C ILE A 15 2.32 6.13 0.06
N THR A 16 2.49 6.23 1.37
CA THR A 16 2.42 7.51 2.10
C THR A 16 3.70 7.77 2.89
N ASP A 17 3.96 9.04 3.20
CA ASP A 17 5.09 9.50 4.03
C ASP A 17 4.66 9.90 5.45
N GLY A 18 3.39 9.70 5.80
CA GLY A 18 2.83 10.02 7.11
C GLY A 18 2.53 11.50 7.34
N THR A 19 2.70 12.38 6.35
CA THR A 19 2.54 13.83 6.53
C THR A 19 1.16 14.35 6.09
N GLN A 20 0.52 13.67 5.15
CA GLN A 20 -0.79 14.05 4.59
C GLN A 20 -1.71 12.83 4.50
N SER A 21 -3.02 13.09 4.56
CA SER A 21 -4.01 12.05 4.30
C SER A 21 -4.03 11.71 2.81
N ALA A 22 -4.23 10.43 2.48
CA ALA A 22 -4.32 9.94 1.10
C ALA A 22 -5.49 8.96 0.95
N LEU A 23 -6.16 9.02 -0.19
CA LEU A 23 -7.15 8.02 -0.59
C LEU A 23 -6.47 6.96 -1.46
N VAL A 24 -6.51 5.70 -1.03
CA VAL A 24 -5.86 4.58 -1.70
C VAL A 24 -6.90 3.57 -2.15
N GLN A 25 -6.91 3.23 -3.43
CA GLN A 25 -7.73 2.18 -4.01
C GLN A 25 -6.85 1.04 -4.51
N ILE A 26 -7.14 -0.17 -4.05
CA ILE A 26 -6.44 -1.40 -4.42
C ILE A 26 -7.30 -2.18 -5.41
N PHE A 27 -6.73 -2.57 -6.54
CA PHE A 27 -7.31 -3.52 -7.50
C PHE A 27 -6.47 -4.79 -7.50
N GLY A 28 -7.03 -5.89 -7.01
CA GLY A 28 -6.32 -7.13 -6.67
C GLY A 28 -6.17 -7.30 -5.16
N SER A 29 -5.27 -8.19 -4.75
CA SER A 29 -5.00 -8.49 -3.32
C SER A 29 -3.60 -8.02 -2.90
N ALA A 30 -3.54 -7.31 -1.78
CA ALA A 30 -2.33 -6.68 -1.28
C ALA A 30 -2.15 -6.88 0.22
N ASP A 31 -0.88 -6.91 0.64
CA ASP A 31 -0.52 -6.80 2.05
C ASP A 31 -0.08 -5.37 2.34
N VAL A 32 -0.53 -4.82 3.46
CA VAL A 32 -0.34 -3.42 3.87
C VAL A 32 0.17 -3.37 5.30
N CYS A 33 1.16 -2.53 5.57
CA CYS A 33 1.61 -2.25 6.94
C CYS A 33 1.98 -0.77 7.13
N ASP A 34 2.04 -0.36 8.39
CA ASP A 34 2.60 0.93 8.81
C ASP A 34 4.06 0.74 9.25
N SER A 35 4.98 1.51 8.67
CA SER A 35 6.40 1.46 9.05
C SER A 35 7.15 2.70 8.60
N GLN A 36 7.96 3.27 9.49
CA GLN A 36 8.82 4.43 9.17
C GLN A 36 9.97 4.10 8.22
N VAL A 37 10.32 2.82 8.10
CA VAL A 37 11.40 2.33 7.23
C VAL A 37 10.88 1.22 6.31
N LYS A 38 11.62 0.90 5.24
CA LYS A 38 11.25 -0.20 4.35
C LYS A 38 11.10 -1.50 5.18
N PRO A 39 9.93 -2.16 5.15
CA PRO A 39 9.72 -3.37 5.93
C PRO A 39 10.55 -4.57 5.45
N GLY A 40 10.77 -5.51 6.37
CA GLY A 40 11.34 -6.83 6.06
C GLY A 40 10.32 -7.76 5.40
N GLU A 41 10.79 -8.90 4.90
CA GLU A 41 9.95 -9.88 4.18
C GLU A 41 8.82 -10.45 5.06
N GLU A 42 9.13 -10.74 6.33
CA GLU A 42 8.21 -11.32 7.33
C GLU A 42 7.46 -10.27 8.15
N GLN A 43 7.47 -8.99 7.73
CA GLN A 43 6.73 -7.94 8.42
C GLN A 43 5.24 -8.30 8.53
N ALA A 44 4.69 -8.23 9.76
CA ALA A 44 3.26 -8.38 9.99
C ALA A 44 2.47 -7.32 9.21
N ALA A 45 1.46 -7.76 8.47
CA ALA A 45 0.69 -6.92 7.56
C ALA A 45 -0.79 -7.28 7.53
N HIS A 46 -1.62 -6.32 7.18
CA HIS A 46 -3.04 -6.49 6.90
C HIS A 46 -3.23 -6.84 5.43
N SER A 47 -4.02 -7.87 5.14
CA SER A 47 -4.37 -8.21 3.76
C SER A 47 -5.69 -7.53 3.37
N PHE A 48 -5.68 -6.80 2.27
CA PHE A 48 -6.87 -6.18 1.67
C PHE A 48 -7.05 -6.68 0.24
N SER A 49 -8.30 -6.80 -0.21
CA SER A 49 -8.63 -7.19 -1.58
C SER A 49 -9.69 -6.26 -2.14
N ASN A 50 -9.46 -5.71 -3.34
CA ASN A 50 -10.42 -4.85 -4.07
C ASN A 50 -11.10 -3.79 -3.18
N THR A 51 -10.29 -3.05 -2.42
CA THR A 51 -10.75 -2.17 -1.33
C THR A 51 -10.29 -0.74 -1.57
N VAL A 52 -11.09 0.22 -1.08
CA VAL A 52 -10.71 1.63 -0.94
C VAL A 52 -10.49 1.94 0.54
N LEU A 53 -9.38 2.62 0.85
CA LEU A 53 -8.99 2.97 2.21
C LEU A 53 -8.47 4.40 2.26
N THR A 54 -8.77 5.09 3.36
CA THR A 54 -8.21 6.41 3.65
C THR A 54 -7.09 6.24 4.67
N VAL A 55 -5.87 6.62 4.28
CA VAL A 55 -4.72 6.68 5.19
C VAL A 55 -4.63 8.09 5.73
N THR A 56 -4.44 8.23 7.04
CA THR A 56 -4.25 9.52 7.70
C THR A 56 -2.89 9.57 8.39
N PRO A 57 -2.27 10.76 8.55
CA PRO A 57 -1.12 10.93 9.42
C PRO A 57 -1.37 10.33 10.82
N PRO A 58 -0.34 9.76 11.47
CA PRO A 58 1.08 9.71 11.07
C PRO A 58 1.47 8.46 10.25
N THR A 59 0.50 7.72 9.70
CA THR A 59 0.73 6.40 9.10
C THR A 59 1.60 6.47 7.83
N VAL A 60 2.71 5.75 7.84
CA VAL A 60 3.61 5.56 6.69
C VAL A 60 3.27 4.21 6.08
N MET A 61 2.32 4.22 5.15
CA MET A 61 1.78 3.04 4.52
C MET A 61 2.78 2.45 3.53
N TRP A 62 3.10 1.18 3.73
CA TRP A 62 3.78 0.32 2.75
C TRP A 62 2.81 -0.73 2.23
N ILE A 63 2.95 -1.07 0.95
CA ILE A 63 2.14 -2.08 0.28
C ILE A 63 3.00 -3.01 -0.56
N ARG A 64 2.56 -4.26 -0.72
CA ARG A 64 3.04 -5.22 -1.71
C ARG A 64 1.89 -6.06 -2.24
N SER A 65 2.02 -6.67 -3.41
CA SER A 65 1.07 -7.67 -3.89
C SER A 65 1.08 -8.88 -2.96
N SER A 66 -0.08 -9.52 -2.75
CA SER A 66 -0.17 -10.78 -1.99
C SER A 66 0.53 -11.92 -2.74
N TRP A 67 0.85 -13.01 -2.04
CA TRP A 67 1.79 -14.05 -2.54
C TRP A 67 1.33 -14.82 -3.77
N PHE A 68 0.02 -14.85 -4.03
CA PHE A 68 -0.58 -15.51 -5.18
C PHE A 68 -0.85 -14.53 -6.35
N GLU A 69 -0.60 -13.23 -6.15
CA GLU A 69 -0.76 -12.18 -7.16
C GLU A 69 0.62 -11.79 -7.72
N GLY A 70 0.75 -11.69 -9.04
CA GLY A 70 1.99 -11.22 -9.66
C GLY A 70 2.19 -9.72 -9.40
N ASN A 71 1.37 -8.90 -10.04
CA ASN A 71 1.33 -7.46 -9.84
C ASN A 71 -0.11 -7.00 -9.69
N ILE A 72 -0.34 -6.03 -8.81
CA ILE A 72 -1.64 -5.41 -8.58
C ILE A 72 -1.61 -3.94 -8.99
N ARG A 73 -2.76 -3.34 -9.26
CA ARG A 73 -2.86 -1.91 -9.54
C ARG A 73 -3.35 -1.19 -8.30
N VAL A 74 -2.68 -0.10 -7.93
CA VAL A 74 -3.08 0.77 -6.82
C VAL A 74 -3.21 2.20 -7.33
N VAL A 75 -4.29 2.88 -6.94
CA VAL A 75 -4.52 4.30 -7.26
C VAL A 75 -4.48 5.10 -5.96
N VAL A 76 -3.75 6.20 -5.95
CA VAL A 76 -3.53 7.06 -4.76
C VAL A 76 -3.86 8.49 -5.10
N SER A 77 -4.62 9.19 -4.25
CA SER A 77 -5.00 10.60 -4.40
C SER A 77 -4.79 11.42 -3.14
#